data_AF-A0A971LEJ9-F1
#
_entry.id   AF-A0A971LEJ9-F1
#
_cell.length_a   1.000
_cell.length_b   1.000
_cell.length_c   1.000
_cell.angle_alpha   90.00
_cell.angle_beta   90.00
_cell.angle_gamma   90.00
#
_symmetry.space_group_name_H-M   'P 1'
#
loop_
_entity.id
_entity.type
_entity.pdbx_description
1 polymer ?
#
loop_
_entity_poly.entity_id
_entity_poly.type
_entity_poly.pdbx_seq_one_letter_code
_entity_poly.pdbx_strand_id
1 'polypeptide(L)'
;MASQRQPVRANPKTPAQIGEDMRQRHYRARVWLNENEYTQFIINVEKTGLSKETYLRQLIMGYKPRELPNLEYFDILRQLTVIGNNMNQIAVNLNSTRHFNSKQYSNLYEEFKSIMLIIQRNIEFSK
;
A
#
# COMPACT_ATOMS: atom_id res chain seq x y z
N MET A 1 -27.12 -10.68 20.26
CA MET A 1 -26.26 -10.83 19.07
C MET A 1 -25.57 -9.49 18.82
N ALA A 2 -24.29 -9.38 19.17
CA ALA A 2 -23.54 -8.13 19.05
C ALA A 2 -22.99 -7.99 17.61
N SER A 3 -23.51 -7.03 16.86
CA SER A 3 -23.03 -6.67 15.53
C SER A 3 -21.66 -5.99 15.65
N GLN A 4 -20.59 -6.71 15.30
CA GLN A 4 -19.25 -6.15 15.18
C GLN A 4 -19.22 -5.18 13.99
N ARG A 5 -19.24 -3.87 14.26
CA ARG A 5 -18.96 -2.84 13.26
C ARG A 5 -17.47 -2.91 12.91
N GLN A 6 -17.14 -3.26 11.67
CA GLN A 6 -15.78 -3.10 11.16
C GLN A 6 -15.40 -1.60 11.18
N PRO A 7 -14.15 -1.24 11.50
CA PRO A 7 -13.71 0.15 11.48
C PRO A 7 -13.77 0.68 10.05
N VAL A 8 -14.51 1.78 9.85
CA VAL A 8 -14.57 2.50 8.58
C VAL A 8 -13.16 2.99 8.27
N ARG A 9 -12.53 2.40 7.24
CA ARG A 9 -11.22 2.86 6.75
C ARG A 9 -11.38 4.30 6.27
N ALA A 10 -10.76 5.25 6.98
CA ALA A 10 -10.82 6.65 6.60
C ALA A 10 -10.30 6.81 5.16
N ASN A 11 -11.13 7.35 4.26
CA ASN A 11 -10.70 7.65 2.91
C ASN A 11 -9.61 8.73 2.94
N PRO A 12 -8.52 8.56 2.17
CA PRO A 12 -7.46 9.56 2.11
C PRO A 12 -8.04 10.88 1.58
N LYS A 13 -7.71 11.99 2.27
CA LYS A 13 -8.14 13.34 1.88
C LYS A 13 -7.65 13.63 0.45
N THR A 14 -8.50 14.23 -0.38
CA THR A 14 -8.16 14.64 -1.74
C THR A 14 -7.17 15.81 -1.73
N PRO A 15 -6.36 16.03 -2.80
CA PRO A 15 -5.39 17.12 -2.86
C PRO A 15 -5.97 18.52 -2.55
N ALA A 16 -7.23 18.77 -2.89
CA ALA A 16 -7.94 20.00 -2.57
C ALA A 16 -8.19 20.15 -1.05
N GLN A 17 -8.62 19.09 -0.37
CA GLN A 17 -8.83 19.05 1.08
C GLN A 17 -7.51 19.17 1.85
N ILE A 18 -6.40 18.67 1.29
CA ILE A 18 -5.05 18.84 1.88
C ILE A 18 -4.64 20.32 1.83
N GLY A 19 -4.97 21.04 0.74
CA GLY A 19 -4.69 22.47 0.58
C GLY A 19 -5.47 23.38 1.52
N GLU A 20 -6.75 23.07 1.78
CA GLU A 20 -7.56 23.79 2.78
C GLU A 20 -7.08 23.56 4.22
N ASP A 21 -6.72 22.32 4.56
CA ASP A 21 -6.20 21.93 5.89
C ASP A 21 -4.84 22.59 6.21
N MET A 22 -4.05 22.94 5.17
CA MET A 22 -2.80 23.70 5.34
C MET A 22 -3.03 25.16 5.72
N ARG A 23 -4.16 25.78 5.32
CA ARG A 23 -4.48 27.19 5.62
C ARG A 23 -4.95 27.43 7.06
N GLN A 24 -5.31 26.38 7.80
CA GLN A 24 -5.81 26.49 9.19
C GLN A 24 -4.77 26.13 10.26
N ARG A 25 -3.48 26.00 9.90
CA ARG A 25 -2.41 25.65 10.84
C ARG A 25 -1.83 26.90 11.51
N HIS A 26 -2.54 27.42 12.51
CA HIS A 26 -2.19 28.67 13.18
C HIS A 26 -1.15 28.54 14.31
N TYR A 27 -0.94 27.33 14.84
CA TYR A 27 -0.06 27.11 15.99
C TYR A 27 1.26 26.46 15.60
N ARG A 28 2.38 26.98 16.13
CA ARG A 28 3.73 26.45 15.94
C ARG A 28 4.15 25.62 17.14
N ALA A 29 4.55 24.37 16.90
CA ALA A 29 5.21 23.52 17.89
C ALA A 29 6.73 23.49 17.66
N ARG A 30 7.53 23.64 18.71
CA ARG A 30 8.99 23.48 18.68
C ARG A 30 9.37 22.45 19.74
N VAL A 31 10.18 21.48 19.36
CA VAL A 31 10.65 20.41 20.25
C VAL A 31 12.17 20.38 20.18
N TRP A 32 12.81 20.22 21.33
CA TRP A 32 14.24 19.97 21.44
C TRP A 32 14.45 18.47 21.46
N LEU A 33 15.33 17.97 20.59
CA LEU A 33 15.68 16.56 20.50
C LEU A 33 17.18 16.42 20.76
N ASN A 34 17.57 15.32 21.38
CA ASN A 34 18.98 14.93 21.41
C ASN A 34 19.42 14.36 20.05
N GLU A 35 20.72 14.13 19.88
CA GLU A 35 21.28 13.66 18.61
C GLU A 35 20.71 12.30 18.17
N ASN A 36 20.52 11.37 19.10
CA ASN A 36 19.97 10.04 18.81
C ASN A 36 18.49 10.13 18.40
N GLU A 37 17.69 10.90 19.12
CA GLU A 37 16.27 11.14 18.81
C GLU A 37 16.10 11.82 17.45
N TYR A 38 16.93 12.82 17.15
CA TYR A 38 16.89 13.49 15.86
C TYR A 38 17.28 12.54 14.73
N THR A 39 18.32 11.73 14.91
CA THR A 39 18.75 10.73 13.92
C THR A 39 17.65 9.71 13.64
N GLN A 40 17.05 9.13 14.68
CA GLN A 40 15.92 8.21 14.55
C GLN A 40 14.71 8.86 13.88
N PHE A 41 14.43 10.11 14.21
CA PHE A 41 13.37 10.88 13.57
C PHE A 41 13.62 11.03 12.06
N ILE A 42 14.84 11.37 11.63
CA ILE A 42 15.17 11.48 10.20
C ILE A 42 15.02 10.15 9.48
N ILE A 43 15.58 9.07 10.03
CA ILE A 43 15.48 7.73 9.44
C ILE A 43 14.01 7.33 9.24
N ASN A 44 13.16 7.55 10.25
CA ASN A 44 11.75 7.21 10.17
C ASN A 44 10.98 8.08 9.16
N VAL A 45 11.33 9.36 9.05
CA VAL A 45 10.73 10.25 8.05
C VAL A 45 11.10 9.79 6.64
N GLU A 46 12.38 9.52 6.38
CA GLU A 46 12.90 9.07 5.08
C GLU A 46 12.25 7.76 4.64
N LYS A 47 12.13 6.79 5.55
CA LYS A 47 11.46 5.52 5.30
C LYS A 47 10.00 5.67 4.85
N THR A 48 9.34 6.77 5.20
CA THR A 48 7.92 7.01 4.86
C THR A 48 7.74 7.90 3.63
N GLY A 49 8.79 8.62 3.21
CA GLY A 49 8.75 9.63 2.15
C GLY A 49 7.84 10.83 2.44
N LEU A 50 7.43 11.01 3.68
CA LEU A 50 6.66 12.16 4.12
C LEU A 50 7.59 13.33 4.44
N SER A 51 7.05 14.54 4.44
CA SER A 51 7.75 15.65 5.09
C SER A 51 7.77 15.45 6.61
N LYS A 52 8.82 15.94 7.27
CA LYS A 52 8.99 15.92 8.74
C LYS A 52 7.73 16.36 9.47
N GLU A 53 7.10 17.42 8.98
CA GLU A 53 5.87 17.94 9.58
C GLU A 53 4.66 17.02 9.35
N THR A 54 4.54 16.42 8.17
CA THR A 54 3.43 15.49 7.88
C THR A 54 3.55 14.24 8.73
N TYR A 55 4.77 13.73 8.89
CA TYR A 55 5.08 12.61 9.77
C TYR A 55 4.67 12.92 11.22
N LEU A 56 5.08 14.07 11.77
CA LEU A 56 4.69 14.47 13.13
C LEU A 56 3.18 14.63 13.30
N ARG A 57 2.49 15.23 12.32
CA ARG A 57 1.02 15.37 12.37
C ARG A 57 0.32 14.03 12.38
N GLN A 58 0.76 13.08 11.54
CA GLN A 58 0.20 11.74 11.53
C GLN A 58 0.35 11.07 12.90
N LEU A 59 1.52 11.18 13.52
CA LEU A 59 1.75 10.66 14.87
C LEU A 59 0.82 11.31 15.92
N ILE A 60 0.64 12.63 15.88
CA ILE A 60 -0.27 13.34 16.80
C ILE A 60 -1.72 12.86 16.62
N MET A 61 -2.13 12.54 15.39
CA MET A 61 -3.45 11.99 15.08
C MET A 61 -3.60 10.50 15.45
N GLY A 62 -2.57 9.88 16.06
CA GLY A 62 -2.56 8.46 16.41
C GLY A 62 -2.32 7.52 15.22
N TYR A 63 -1.96 8.05 14.04
CA TYR A 63 -1.60 7.26 12.88
C TYR A 63 -0.09 6.97 12.90
N LYS A 64 0.29 5.69 12.83
CA LYS A 64 1.70 5.29 12.66
C LYS A 64 2.02 5.28 11.17
N PRO A 65 2.86 6.23 10.66
CA PRO A 65 3.24 6.25 9.26
C PRO A 65 3.89 4.91 8.87
N ARG A 66 3.42 4.31 7.77
CA ARG A 66 3.99 3.07 7.24
C ARG A 66 5.16 3.42 6.33
N GLU A 67 6.18 2.57 6.36
CA GLU A 67 7.31 2.68 5.45
C GLU A 67 6.80 2.56 4.00
N LEU A 68 7.48 3.22 3.07
CA LEU A 68 7.22 3.07 1.65
C LEU A 68 7.35 1.59 1.29
N PRO A 69 6.42 1.05 0.49
CA PRO A 69 6.64 -0.26 -0.10
C PRO A 69 7.94 -0.24 -0.91
N ASN A 70 8.75 -1.29 -0.76
CA ASN A 70 9.98 -1.46 -1.55
C ASN A 70 9.67 -1.41 -3.06
N LEU A 71 10.64 -1.05 -3.90
CA LEU A 71 10.50 -1.05 -5.37
C LEU A 71 9.95 -2.38 -5.90
N GLU A 72 10.37 -3.49 -5.30
CA GLU A 72 9.88 -4.86 -5.60
C GLU A 72 8.36 -5.01 -5.45
N TYR A 73 7.72 -4.27 -4.52
CA TYR A 73 6.27 -4.29 -4.34
C TYR A 73 5.54 -3.78 -5.59
N PHE A 74 6.06 -2.75 -6.25
CA PHE A 74 5.45 -2.21 -7.47
C PHE A 74 5.58 -3.17 -8.65
N ASP A 75 6.68 -3.90 -8.73
CA ASP A 75 6.87 -4.95 -9.74
C ASP A 75 5.88 -6.10 -9.53
N ILE A 76 5.68 -6.52 -8.28
CA ILE A 76 4.66 -7.53 -7.93
C ILE A 76 3.26 -7.06 -8.31
N LEU A 77 2.89 -5.81 -7.99
CA LEU A 77 1.59 -5.25 -8.38
C LEU A 77 1.39 -5.21 -9.90
N ARG A 78 2.44 -4.87 -10.64
CA ARG A 78 2.40 -4.86 -12.10
C ARG A 78 2.17 -6.27 -12.64
N GLN A 79 2.87 -7.27 -12.12
CA GLN A 79 2.69 -8.67 -12.52
C GLN A 79 1.27 -9.18 -12.20
N LEU A 80 0.73 -8.85 -11.03
CA LEU A 80 -0.66 -9.17 -10.68
C LEU A 80 -1.67 -8.53 -11.65
N THR A 81 -1.40 -7.30 -12.10
CA THR A 81 -2.25 -6.61 -13.09
C THR A 81 -2.22 -7.33 -14.44
N VAL A 82 -1.04 -7.77 -14.89
CA VAL A 82 -0.88 -8.57 -16.11
C VAL A 82 -1.65 -9.89 -16.01
N ILE A 83 -1.56 -10.58 -14.87
CA ILE A 83 -2.33 -11.80 -14.62
C ILE A 83 -3.83 -11.54 -14.70
N GLY A 84 -4.32 -10.49 -14.05
CA GLY A 84 -5.73 -10.12 -14.10
C GLY A 84 -6.22 -9.87 -15.54
N ASN A 85 -5.41 -9.20 -16.35
CA ASN A 85 -5.71 -9.00 -17.77
C ASN A 85 -5.75 -10.31 -18.55
N ASN A 86 -4.80 -11.21 -18.31
CA ASN A 86 -4.75 -12.53 -18.95
C ASN A 86 -5.98 -13.39 -18.55
N MET A 87 -6.39 -13.36 -17.27
CA MET A 87 -7.61 -14.04 -16.80
C MET A 87 -8.85 -13.49 -17.52
N ASN A 88 -8.95 -12.16 -17.65
CA ASN A 88 -10.06 -11.53 -18.35
C ASN A 88 -10.10 -11.94 -19.83
N GLN A 89 -8.95 -12.05 -20.50
CA GLN A 89 -8.88 -12.53 -21.88
C GLN A 89 -9.36 -13.99 -22.01
N ILE A 90 -8.98 -14.87 -21.09
CA ILE A 90 -9.46 -16.27 -21.08
C ILE A 90 -10.99 -16.30 -20.91
N ALA A 91 -11.54 -15.49 -20.01
CA ALA A 91 -12.99 -15.41 -19.80
C ALA A 91 -13.74 -14.91 -21.04
N VAL A 92 -13.23 -13.84 -21.69
CA VAL A 92 -13.81 -13.30 -22.92
C VAL A 92 -13.75 -14.33 -24.05
N ASN A 93 -12.60 -14.99 -24.23
CA ASN A 93 -12.41 -16.03 -25.25
C ASN A 93 -13.34 -17.21 -25.01
N LEU A 94 -13.50 -17.65 -23.76
CA LEU A 94 -14.43 -18.72 -23.42
C LEU A 94 -15.87 -18.33 -23.72
N ASN A 95 -16.27 -17.10 -23.39
CA ASN A 95 -17.63 -16.61 -23.66
C ASN A 95 -17.92 -16.48 -25.16
N SER A 96 -16.94 -16.07 -25.97
CA SER A 96 -17.10 -15.88 -27.41
C SER A 96 -16.99 -17.19 -28.21
N THR A 97 -16.03 -18.06 -27.87
CA THR A 97 -15.74 -19.29 -28.63
C THR A 97 -16.38 -20.54 -28.04
N ARG A 98 -16.88 -20.48 -26.79
CA ARG A 98 -17.33 -21.64 -25.99
C ARG A 98 -16.28 -22.74 -25.83
N HIS A 99 -15.02 -22.43 -26.09
CA HIS A 99 -13.91 -23.36 -25.97
C HIS A 99 -12.99 -22.93 -24.82
N PHE A 100 -12.71 -23.88 -23.91
CA PHE A 100 -11.82 -23.65 -22.78
C PHE A 100 -10.40 -24.11 -23.11
N ASN A 101 -9.46 -23.16 -23.19
CA ASN A 101 -8.06 -23.47 -23.32
C ASN A 101 -7.43 -23.78 -21.95
N SER A 102 -7.53 -25.05 -21.55
CA SER A 102 -7.02 -25.53 -20.26
C SER A 102 -5.50 -25.33 -20.10
N LYS A 103 -4.74 -25.38 -21.19
CA LYS A 103 -3.28 -25.19 -21.16
C LYS A 103 -2.92 -23.75 -20.81
N GLN A 104 -3.59 -22.79 -21.44
CA GLN A 104 -3.40 -21.36 -21.16
C GLN A 104 -3.77 -21.03 -19.71
N TYR A 105 -4.88 -21.57 -19.21
CA TYR A 105 -5.28 -21.41 -17.81
C TYR A 105 -4.25 -22.00 -16.83
N SER A 106 -3.77 -23.21 -17.10
CA SER A 106 -2.76 -23.87 -16.25
C SER A 106 -1.47 -23.06 -16.15
N ASN A 107 -0.99 -22.51 -17.27
CA ASN A 107 0.22 -21.68 -17.26
C ASN A 107 0.03 -20.42 -16.41
N LEU A 108 -1.12 -19.76 -16.57
CA LEU A 108 -1.45 -18.56 -15.81
C LEU A 108 -1.57 -18.83 -14.31
N TYR A 109 -2.12 -19.99 -13.94
CA TYR A 109 -2.20 -20.43 -12.55
C TYR A 109 -0.82 -20.62 -11.92
N GLU A 110 0.13 -21.23 -12.63
CA GLU A 110 1.50 -21.39 -12.13
C GLU A 110 2.23 -20.04 -11.98
N GLU A 111 2.03 -19.09 -12.91
CA GLU A 111 2.57 -17.74 -12.81
C GLU A 111 2.00 -17.02 -11.56
N PHE A 112 0.69 -17.06 -11.37
CA PHE A 112 0.03 -16.49 -10.20
C PHE A 112 0.50 -17.12 -8.88
N LYS A 113 0.63 -18.45 -8.85
CA LYS A 113 1.12 -19.19 -7.69
C LYS A 113 2.56 -18.78 -7.35
N SER A 114 3.42 -18.59 -8.34
CA SER A 114 4.80 -18.15 -8.11
C SER A 114 4.87 -16.77 -7.43
N ILE A 115 4.01 -15.83 -7.86
CA ILE A 115 3.93 -14.49 -7.27
C ILE A 115 3.36 -14.55 -5.85
N MET A 116 2.33 -15.37 -5.61
CA MET A 116 1.79 -15.55 -4.27
C MET A 116 2.83 -16.10 -3.29
N LEU A 117 3.69 -17.02 -3.73
CA LEU A 117 4.80 -17.52 -2.90
C LEU A 117 5.82 -16.43 -2.59
N ILE A 118 6.15 -15.55 -3.55
CA ILE A 118 7.04 -14.40 -3.32
C ILE A 118 6.43 -13.45 -2.28
N ILE A 119 5.13 -13.14 -2.40
CA ILE A 119 4.43 -12.26 -1.46
C ILE A 119 4.41 -12.89 -0.05
N GLN A 120 4.06 -14.16 0.07
CA GLN A 120 4.04 -14.87 1.35
C GLN A 120 5.40 -14.83 2.03
N ARG A 121 6.45 -15.14 1.27
CA ARG A 121 7.84 -15.08 1.73
C ARG A 121 8.19 -13.68 2.26
N ASN A 122 7.90 -12.63 1.48
CA ASN A 122 8.22 -11.26 1.86
C ASN A 122 7.43 -10.78 3.09
N ILE A 123 6.20 -11.26 3.29
CA ILE A 123 5.41 -10.97 4.50
C ILE A 123 5.99 -11.68 5.72
N GLU A 124 6.43 -12.93 5.59
CA GLU A 124 7.01 -13.71 6.68
C GLU A 124 8.37 -13.15 7.16
N PHE A 125 9.19 -12.63 6.24
CA PHE A 125 10.46 -11.98 6.59
C PHE A 125 10.32 -10.54 7.11
N SER A 126 9.11 -9.97 7.07
CA SER A 126 8.84 -8.61 7.57
C SER A 126 8.31 -8.58 9.02
N LYS A 127 8.19 -9.75 9.69
CA LYS A 127 7.86 -9.88 11.12
C LYS A 127 9.11 -10.00 11.96
#